data_AF-A0A6V8LZH8-F1
#
_entry.id   AF-A0A6V8LZH8-F1
#
_cell.length_a   1.000
_cell.length_b   1.000
_cell.length_c   1.000
_cell.angle_alpha   90.00
_cell.angle_beta   90.00
_cell.angle_gamma   90.00
#
_symmetry.space_group_name_H-M   'P 1'
#
loop_
_entity.id
_entity.type
_entity.pdbx_description
1 polymer ?
#
loop_
_entity_poly.entity_id
_entity_poly.type
_entity_poly.pdbx_seq_one_letter_code
_entity_poly.pdbx_strand_id
1 'polypeptide(L)'
;MSDMKKRYGLLALGLIATLLLLALAFLDRPDLRLEETLTTQVRLSQLAAGMRVDLRKNLEAEKNALLSSSREQAASYAQEATASAKRVEQARAVLDAALRKDSSGPLLERLEDFNRGWSELSSIDKEFLPLVVQKTNTLASMLSYSEGVLALDRLEASLGKAVGLQGGKDTGTSLACLTVLAEAARILALQGPHIAEASDARMTEIEAAMNAGAAKARQALQGAGQGASPELANALAQARADLEAFLAVNARVLELSRINSDVKSLALSMQRKQNAAAACETALAAIQTQLDERLSKATR
;
A
#
# COMPACT_ATOMS: atom_id res chain seq x y z
N MET A 1 -23.08 -27.81 -89.22
CA MET A 1 -23.13 -26.62 -88.33
C MET A 1 -23.65 -26.89 -86.90
N SER A 2 -24.35 -28.01 -86.62
CA SER A 2 -24.89 -28.31 -85.28
C SER A 2 -23.82 -28.78 -84.25
N ASP A 3 -22.84 -29.58 -84.69
CA ASP A 3 -21.78 -30.08 -83.79
C ASP A 3 -20.77 -29.02 -83.33
N MET A 4 -20.56 -27.98 -84.14
CA MET A 4 -19.61 -26.93 -83.83
C MET A 4 -20.09 -26.08 -82.64
N LYS A 5 -21.40 -25.77 -82.58
CA LYS A 5 -22.01 -25.02 -81.47
C LYS A 5 -21.98 -25.79 -80.14
N LYS A 6 -22.12 -27.12 -80.17
CA LYS A 6 -22.03 -27.97 -78.98
C LYS A 6 -20.62 -28.00 -78.40
N ARG A 7 -19.59 -28.02 -79.25
CA ARG A 7 -18.18 -28.01 -78.82
C ARG A 7 -17.78 -26.67 -78.19
N TYR A 8 -18.24 -25.54 -78.75
CA TYR A 8 -17.99 -24.22 -78.14
C TYR A 8 -18.75 -24.01 -76.82
N GLY A 9 -19.96 -24.57 -76.69
CA GLY A 9 -20.73 -24.52 -75.44
C GLY A 9 -20.05 -25.27 -74.28
N LEU A 10 -19.49 -26.45 -74.55
CA LEU A 10 -18.74 -27.23 -73.56
C LEU A 10 -17.42 -26.55 -73.14
N LEU A 11 -16.71 -25.93 -74.08
CA LEU A 11 -15.49 -25.18 -73.80
C LEU A 11 -15.78 -23.92 -72.96
N ALA A 12 -16.86 -23.20 -73.25
CA ALA A 12 -17.26 -22.02 -72.47
C ALA A 12 -17.66 -22.38 -71.03
N LEU A 13 -18.39 -23.49 -70.84
CA LEU A 13 -18.77 -23.98 -69.52
C LEU A 13 -17.55 -24.44 -68.70
N GLY A 14 -16.60 -25.13 -69.33
CA GLY A 14 -15.34 -25.51 -68.69
C GLY A 14 -14.54 -24.30 -68.23
N LEU A 15 -14.44 -23.26 -69.06
CA LEU A 15 -13.70 -22.05 -68.73
C LEU A 15 -14.33 -21.27 -67.56
N ILE A 16 -15.65 -21.16 -67.53
CA ILE A 16 -16.39 -20.53 -66.42
C ILE A 16 -16.20 -21.33 -65.13
N ALA A 17 -16.35 -22.65 -65.16
CA ALA A 17 -16.13 -23.49 -63.98
C ALA A 17 -14.68 -23.40 -63.44
N THR A 18 -13.71 -23.29 -64.35
CA THR A 18 -12.29 -23.17 -63.98
C THR A 18 -12.00 -21.80 -63.36
N LEU A 19 -12.57 -20.73 -63.92
CA LEU A 19 -12.48 -19.38 -63.35
C LEU A 19 -13.19 -19.27 -61.99
N LEU A 20 -14.30 -19.98 -61.79
CA LEU A 20 -15.03 -20.00 -60.52
C LEU A 20 -14.26 -20.77 -59.44
N LEU A 21 -13.62 -21.89 -59.80
CA LEU A 21 -12.71 -22.63 -58.91
C LEU A 21 -11.45 -21.82 -58.57
N LEU A 22 -10.89 -21.09 -59.53
CA LEU A 22 -9.77 -20.16 -59.30
C LEU A 22 -10.19 -18.99 -58.40
N ALA A 23 -11.40 -18.45 -58.58
CA ALA A 23 -11.94 -17.38 -57.73
C ALA A 23 -12.21 -17.88 -56.30
N LEU A 24 -12.74 -19.09 -56.13
CA LEU A 24 -12.93 -19.72 -54.81
C LEU A 24 -11.59 -20.03 -54.14
N ALA A 25 -10.59 -20.52 -54.88
CA ALA A 25 -9.23 -20.72 -54.37
C ALA A 25 -8.49 -19.40 -54.04
N PHE A 26 -8.86 -18.29 -54.71
CA PHE A 26 -8.36 -16.95 -54.38
C PHE A 26 -9.09 -16.31 -53.18
N LEU A 27 -10.36 -16.67 -52.95
CA LEU A 27 -11.15 -16.23 -51.78
C LEU A 27 -10.77 -17.02 -50.52
N ASP A 28 -10.35 -18.27 -50.67
CA ASP A 28 -9.91 -19.16 -49.60
C ASP A 28 -8.38 -19.26 -49.56
N ARG A 29 -7.68 -18.10 -49.55
CA ARG A 29 -6.22 -18.06 -49.37
C ARG A 29 -5.88 -18.35 -47.90
N PRO A 30 -5.40 -19.55 -47.56
CA PRO A 30 -5.11 -19.91 -46.17
C PRO A 30 -3.89 -19.13 -45.65
N ASP A 31 -2.95 -18.77 -46.52
CA ASP A 31 -1.69 -18.09 -46.17
C ASP A 31 -1.91 -16.73 -45.49
N LEU A 32 -2.87 -15.93 -45.97
CA LEU A 32 -3.18 -14.61 -45.40
C LEU A 32 -3.86 -14.72 -44.01
N ARG A 33 -4.71 -15.74 -43.83
CA ARG A 33 -5.38 -16.00 -42.53
C ARG A 33 -4.41 -16.58 -41.51
N LEU A 34 -3.45 -17.40 -41.94
CA LEU A 34 -2.42 -17.97 -41.07
C LEU A 34 -1.48 -16.88 -40.54
N GLU A 35 -1.05 -15.96 -41.40
CA GLU A 35 -0.18 -14.84 -41.02
C GLU A 35 -0.87 -13.88 -40.05
N GLU A 36 -2.15 -13.56 -40.26
CA GLU A 36 -2.95 -12.70 -39.37
C GLU A 36 -3.20 -13.34 -38.00
N THR A 37 -3.50 -14.64 -37.97
CA THR A 37 -3.72 -15.39 -36.72
C THR A 37 -2.44 -15.58 -35.92
N LEU A 38 -1.31 -15.89 -36.57
CA LEU A 38 0.00 -15.95 -35.93
C LEU A 38 0.42 -14.59 -35.36
N THR A 39 0.26 -13.51 -36.14
CA THR A 39 0.57 -12.15 -35.68
C THR A 39 -0.26 -11.76 -34.46
N THR A 40 -1.54 -12.13 -34.46
CA THR A 40 -2.45 -11.89 -33.32
C THR A 40 -2.01 -12.68 -32.09
N GLN A 41 -1.68 -13.97 -32.23
CA GLN A 41 -1.22 -14.78 -31.10
C GLN A 41 0.10 -14.27 -30.48
N VAL A 42 1.06 -13.87 -31.32
CA VAL A 42 2.32 -13.27 -30.83
C VAL A 42 2.03 -11.99 -30.03
N ARG A 43 1.14 -11.12 -30.53
CA ARG A 43 0.75 -9.90 -29.81
C ARG A 43 0.09 -10.20 -28.47
N LEU A 44 -0.78 -11.21 -28.39
CA LEU A 44 -1.43 -11.59 -27.14
C LEU A 44 -0.44 -12.18 -26.13
N SER A 45 0.51 -13.01 -26.58
CA SER A 45 1.57 -13.53 -25.70
C SER A 45 2.45 -12.40 -25.17
N GLN A 46 2.87 -11.46 -26.04
CA GLN A 46 3.61 -10.26 -25.63
C GLN A 46 2.83 -9.38 -24.66
N LEU A 47 1.52 -9.22 -24.87
CA LEU A 47 0.64 -8.47 -23.98
C LEU A 47 0.56 -9.12 -22.59
N ALA A 48 0.35 -10.44 -22.52
CA ALA A 48 0.33 -11.19 -21.27
C ALA A 48 1.69 -11.11 -20.54
N ALA A 49 2.81 -11.22 -21.27
CA ALA A 49 4.14 -11.04 -20.70
C ALA A 49 4.35 -9.61 -20.16
N GLY A 50 3.91 -8.59 -20.90
CA GLY A 50 3.94 -7.19 -20.48
C GLY A 50 3.13 -6.95 -19.20
N MET A 51 1.93 -7.53 -19.11
CA MET A 51 1.10 -7.46 -17.90
C MET A 51 1.81 -8.02 -16.68
N ARG A 52 2.53 -9.14 -16.80
CA ARG A 52 3.31 -9.72 -15.69
C ARG A 52 4.43 -8.79 -15.24
N VAL A 53 5.13 -8.17 -16.19
CA VAL A 53 6.17 -7.19 -15.85
C VAL A 53 5.58 -6.00 -15.12
N ASP A 54 4.47 -5.43 -15.60
CA ASP A 54 3.84 -4.28 -14.96
C ASP A 54 3.19 -4.63 -13.61
N LEU A 55 2.64 -5.83 -13.45
CA LEU A 55 2.14 -6.34 -12.17
C LEU A 55 3.28 -6.41 -11.14
N ARG A 56 4.44 -6.96 -11.51
CA ARG A 56 5.60 -7.02 -10.61
C ARG A 56 6.12 -5.63 -10.25
N LYS A 57 6.18 -4.71 -11.22
CA LYS A 57 6.56 -3.32 -10.96
C LYS A 57 5.60 -2.64 -9.99
N ASN A 58 4.30 -2.89 -10.13
CA ASN A 58 3.31 -2.41 -9.17
C ASN A 58 3.61 -2.96 -7.76
N LEU A 59 3.73 -4.28 -7.60
CA LEU A 59 3.99 -4.91 -6.30
C LEU A 59 5.33 -4.47 -5.67
N GLU A 60 6.36 -4.28 -6.48
CA GLU A 60 7.67 -3.80 -6.03
C GLU A 60 7.59 -2.35 -5.55
N ALA A 61 6.96 -1.46 -6.32
CA ALA A 61 6.76 -0.07 -5.92
C ALA A 61 5.93 0.02 -4.64
N GLU A 62 4.90 -0.80 -4.48
CA GLU A 62 4.11 -0.87 -3.24
C GLU A 62 4.92 -1.29 -2.02
N LYS A 63 5.78 -2.31 -2.19
CA LYS A 63 6.71 -2.73 -1.14
C LYS A 63 7.70 -1.61 -0.81
N ASN A 64 8.22 -0.91 -1.80
CA ASN A 64 9.13 0.22 -1.59
C ASN A 64 8.44 1.38 -0.86
N ALA A 65 7.18 1.66 -1.19
CA ALA A 65 6.36 2.63 -0.46
C ALA A 65 6.21 2.22 1.02
N LEU A 66 5.91 0.94 1.26
CA LEU A 66 5.76 0.41 2.63
C LEU A 66 7.06 0.53 3.44
N LEU A 67 8.20 0.25 2.82
CA LEU A 67 9.51 0.26 3.47
C LEU A 67 10.19 1.63 3.52
N SER A 68 9.65 2.65 2.85
CA SER A 68 10.28 3.97 2.83
C SER A 68 10.39 4.59 4.23
N SER A 69 11.41 5.41 4.44
CA SER A 69 11.60 6.14 5.70
C SER A 69 10.88 7.49 5.74
N SER A 70 10.37 7.98 4.60
CA SER A 70 9.67 9.26 4.50
C SER A 70 8.36 9.16 3.71
N ARG A 71 7.46 10.12 3.95
CA ARG A 71 6.18 10.24 3.24
C ARG A 71 6.37 10.61 1.78
N GLU A 72 7.36 11.45 1.49
CA GLU A 72 7.65 11.93 0.14
C GLU A 72 8.10 10.75 -0.74
N GLN A 73 8.99 9.91 -0.22
CA GLN A 73 9.38 8.67 -0.90
C GLN A 73 8.20 7.70 -1.00
N ALA A 74 7.41 7.53 0.07
CA ALA A 74 6.22 6.68 0.04
C ALA A 74 5.24 7.12 -1.06
N ALA A 75 5.00 8.43 -1.18
CA ALA A 75 4.11 9.01 -2.17
C ALA A 75 4.64 8.81 -3.60
N SER A 76 5.94 8.99 -3.83
CA SER A 76 6.56 8.71 -5.14
C SER A 76 6.34 7.25 -5.56
N TYR A 77 6.66 6.31 -4.67
CA TYR A 77 6.46 4.89 -4.96
C TYR A 77 4.97 4.52 -5.11
N ALA A 78 4.07 5.12 -4.34
CA ALA A 78 2.63 4.92 -4.50
C ALA A 78 2.13 5.41 -5.88
N GLN A 79 2.69 6.51 -6.40
CA GLN A 79 2.39 6.98 -7.76
C GLN A 79 2.92 6.01 -8.82
N GLU A 80 4.14 5.48 -8.66
CA GLU A 80 4.71 4.46 -9.55
C GLU A 80 3.88 3.16 -9.55
N ALA A 81 3.44 2.73 -8.37
CA ALA A 81 2.53 1.60 -8.20
C ALA A 81 1.21 1.82 -8.96
N THR A 82 0.61 2.99 -8.79
CA THR A 82 -0.64 3.38 -9.47
C THR A 82 -0.47 3.43 -10.98
N ALA A 83 0.63 4.00 -11.47
CA ALA A 83 0.93 4.06 -12.89
C ALA A 83 1.11 2.66 -13.50
N SER A 84 1.76 1.75 -12.78
CA SER A 84 1.94 0.36 -13.22
C SER A 84 0.62 -0.42 -13.20
N ALA A 85 -0.20 -0.26 -12.16
CA ALA A 85 -1.53 -0.87 -12.11
C ALA A 85 -2.43 -0.40 -13.26
N LYS A 86 -2.36 0.89 -13.62
CA LYS A 86 -3.10 1.41 -14.79
C LYS A 86 -2.70 0.72 -16.09
N ARG A 87 -1.41 0.42 -16.29
CA ARG A 87 -0.96 -0.31 -17.49
C ARG A 87 -1.46 -1.76 -17.50
N VAL A 88 -1.46 -2.43 -16.34
CA VAL A 88 -2.07 -3.77 -16.20
C VAL A 88 -3.55 -3.74 -16.57
N GLU A 89 -4.32 -2.77 -16.06
CA GLU A 89 -5.75 -2.65 -16.34
C GLU A 89 -6.03 -2.38 -17.83
N GLN A 90 -5.25 -1.49 -18.46
CA GLN A 90 -5.37 -1.22 -19.90
C GLN A 90 -5.07 -2.47 -20.74
N ALA A 91 -3.99 -3.17 -20.41
CA ALA A 91 -3.61 -4.40 -21.10
C ALA A 91 -4.62 -5.53 -20.87
N ARG A 92 -5.18 -5.65 -19.66
CA ARG A 92 -6.27 -6.58 -19.33
C ARG A 92 -7.48 -6.35 -20.23
N ALA A 93 -7.92 -5.11 -20.40
CA ALA A 93 -9.06 -4.80 -21.23
C ALA A 93 -8.85 -5.20 -22.71
N VAL A 94 -7.64 -4.97 -23.24
CA VAL A 94 -7.26 -5.40 -24.59
C VAL A 94 -7.23 -6.93 -24.70
N LEU A 95 -6.63 -7.61 -23.72
CA LEU A 95 -6.56 -9.07 -23.68
C LEU A 95 -7.95 -9.69 -23.58
N ASP A 96 -8.83 -9.15 -22.73
CA ASP A 96 -10.21 -9.63 -22.56
C ASP A 96 -11.02 -9.51 -23.85
N ALA A 97 -10.98 -8.35 -24.50
CA ALA A 97 -11.67 -8.12 -25.77
C ALA A 97 -11.18 -9.08 -26.88
N ALA A 98 -9.88 -9.33 -26.96
CA ALA A 98 -9.31 -10.22 -27.97
C ALA A 98 -9.64 -11.70 -27.69
N LEU A 99 -9.51 -12.15 -26.44
CA LEU A 99 -9.75 -13.56 -26.09
C LEU A 99 -11.22 -13.94 -26.21
N ARG A 100 -12.17 -13.05 -25.86
CA ARG A 100 -13.61 -13.33 -26.01
C ARG A 100 -14.05 -13.50 -27.45
N LYS A 101 -13.32 -12.94 -28.41
CA LYS A 101 -13.61 -13.04 -29.83
C LYS A 101 -13.16 -14.38 -30.42
N ASP A 102 -11.97 -14.85 -30.04
CA ASP A 102 -11.24 -15.88 -30.80
C ASP A 102 -10.81 -17.10 -29.96
N SER A 103 -11.17 -17.21 -28.66
CA SER A 103 -10.67 -18.27 -27.78
C SER A 103 -11.70 -19.26 -27.26
N SER A 104 -11.23 -20.49 -27.02
CA SER A 104 -11.96 -21.59 -26.39
C SER A 104 -11.97 -21.50 -24.85
N GLY A 105 -12.89 -22.27 -24.23
CA GLY A 105 -13.17 -22.32 -22.79
C GLY A 105 -11.96 -22.25 -21.84
N PRO A 106 -10.93 -23.12 -21.97
CA PRO A 106 -9.82 -23.16 -21.01
C PRO A 106 -9.02 -21.85 -20.88
N LEU A 107 -8.90 -21.07 -21.96
CA LEU A 107 -8.16 -19.79 -21.93
C LEU A 107 -9.03 -18.67 -21.36
N LEU A 108 -10.34 -18.72 -21.61
CA LEU A 108 -11.31 -17.81 -21.01
C LEU A 108 -11.43 -18.05 -19.50
N GLU A 109 -11.40 -19.30 -19.04
CA GLU A 109 -11.38 -19.62 -17.60
C GLU A 109 -10.17 -18.98 -16.89
N ARG A 110 -8.97 -19.05 -17.48
CA ARG A 110 -7.77 -18.41 -16.91
C ARG A 110 -7.86 -16.88 -16.91
N LEU A 111 -8.49 -16.29 -17.93
CA LEU A 111 -8.76 -14.87 -17.96
C LEU A 111 -9.75 -14.45 -16.85
N GLU A 112 -10.78 -15.25 -16.58
CA GLU A 112 -11.70 -14.98 -15.47
C GLU A 112 -11.02 -15.15 -14.10
N ASP A 113 -10.13 -16.13 -13.94
CA ASP A 113 -9.29 -16.25 -12.74
C ASP A 113 -8.43 -15.01 -12.54
N PHE A 114 -7.79 -14.51 -13.61
CA PHE A 114 -7.04 -13.25 -13.56
C PHE A 114 -7.94 -12.07 -13.20
N ASN A 115 -9.08 -11.89 -13.87
CA ASN A 115 -10.00 -10.77 -13.62
C ASN A 115 -10.45 -10.73 -12.15
N ARG A 116 -10.75 -11.90 -11.57
CA ARG A 116 -11.12 -12.01 -10.14
C ARG A 116 -9.99 -11.61 -9.22
N GLY A 117 -8.79 -12.15 -9.45
CA GLY A 117 -7.60 -11.81 -8.66
C GLY A 117 -7.24 -10.33 -8.77
N TRP A 118 -7.32 -9.78 -9.98
CA TRP A 118 -7.00 -8.39 -10.27
C TRP A 118 -8.00 -7.41 -9.64
N SER A 119 -9.29 -7.76 -9.64
CA SER A 119 -10.33 -6.98 -8.96
C SER A 119 -10.09 -6.94 -7.45
N GLU A 120 -9.76 -8.08 -6.84
CA GLU A 120 -9.44 -8.14 -5.40
C GLU A 120 -8.18 -7.33 -5.09
N LEU A 121 -7.09 -7.53 -5.85
CA LEU A 121 -5.85 -6.78 -5.69
C LEU A 121 -6.07 -5.27 -5.83
N SER A 122 -6.76 -4.83 -6.88
CA SER A 122 -7.09 -3.42 -7.12
C SER A 122 -7.97 -2.82 -6.02
N SER A 123 -8.85 -3.61 -5.40
CA SER A 123 -9.63 -3.17 -4.25
C SER A 123 -8.74 -2.96 -3.03
N ILE A 124 -7.82 -3.89 -2.76
CA ILE A 124 -6.85 -3.78 -1.67
C ILE A 124 -5.95 -2.56 -1.88
N ASP A 125 -5.48 -2.30 -3.10
CA ASP A 125 -4.58 -1.17 -3.41
C ASP A 125 -5.21 0.19 -3.08
N LYS A 126 -6.52 0.34 -3.31
CA LYS A 126 -7.27 1.56 -2.99
C LYS A 126 -7.29 1.86 -1.49
N GLU A 127 -7.27 0.83 -0.65
CA GLU A 127 -7.18 0.97 0.81
C GLU A 127 -5.73 1.07 1.28
N PHE A 128 -4.84 0.27 0.69
CA PHE A 128 -3.45 0.12 1.09
C PHE A 128 -2.60 1.36 0.79
N LEU A 129 -2.63 1.88 -0.44
CA LEU A 129 -1.74 2.96 -0.87
C LEU A 129 -1.92 4.24 -0.04
N PRO A 130 -3.15 4.70 0.27
CA PRO A 130 -3.33 5.87 1.13
C PRO A 130 -2.78 5.68 2.54
N LEU A 131 -2.85 4.47 3.11
CA LEU A 131 -2.29 4.18 4.44
C LEU A 131 -0.76 4.26 4.41
N VAL A 132 -0.14 3.65 3.42
CA VAL A 132 1.32 3.64 3.29
C VAL A 132 1.91 5.04 3.16
N VAL A 133 1.22 5.95 2.49
CA VAL A 133 1.66 7.35 2.32
C VAL A 133 1.58 8.16 3.61
N GLN A 134 0.65 7.83 4.52
CA GLN A 134 0.44 8.62 5.74
C GLN A 134 1.61 8.52 6.73
N LYS A 135 2.25 7.35 6.85
CA LYS A 135 3.41 7.11 7.74
C LYS A 135 3.20 7.57 9.18
N THR A 136 1.99 7.44 9.73
CA THR A 136 1.63 8.09 11.01
C THR A 136 2.38 7.51 12.21
N ASN A 137 2.64 6.20 12.24
CA ASN A 137 3.43 5.57 13.32
C ASN A 137 4.89 5.99 13.26
N THR A 138 5.45 6.10 12.06
CA THR A 138 6.80 6.64 11.84
C THR A 138 6.89 8.10 12.32
N LEU A 139 5.91 8.93 11.98
CA LEU A 139 5.83 10.33 12.46
C LEU A 139 5.67 10.40 13.99
N ALA A 140 4.83 9.55 14.57
CA ALA A 140 4.64 9.47 16.02
C ALA A 140 5.94 9.09 16.74
N SER A 141 6.67 8.12 16.20
CA SER A 141 8.00 7.72 16.71
C SER A 141 9.00 8.87 16.64
N MET A 142 9.11 9.54 15.48
CA MET A 142 10.00 10.69 15.35
C MET A 142 9.66 11.80 16.34
N LEU A 143 8.37 12.10 16.52
CA LEU A 143 7.92 13.14 17.45
C LEU A 143 8.24 12.76 18.91
N SER A 144 8.01 11.50 19.27
CA SER A 144 8.32 10.94 20.60
C SER A 144 9.82 11.06 20.93
N TYR A 145 10.68 10.61 20.02
CA TYR A 145 12.14 10.59 20.22
C TYR A 145 12.82 11.96 20.05
N SER A 146 12.16 12.94 19.44
CA SER A 146 12.70 14.30 19.26
C SER A 146 12.06 15.30 20.22
N GLU A 147 10.92 15.88 19.85
CA GLU A 147 10.21 16.88 20.64
C GLU A 147 9.81 16.35 22.02
N GLY A 148 9.46 15.07 22.13
CA GLY A 148 9.07 14.44 23.40
C GLY A 148 10.21 14.38 24.41
N VAL A 149 11.38 13.90 23.98
CA VAL A 149 12.61 13.88 24.80
C VAL A 149 13.02 15.31 25.18
N LEU A 150 13.05 16.23 24.22
CA LEU A 150 13.42 17.63 24.49
C LEU A 150 12.46 18.31 25.47
N ALA A 151 11.16 17.97 25.44
CA ALA A 151 10.19 18.49 26.40
C ALA A 151 10.39 17.89 27.80
N LEU A 152 10.75 16.61 27.90
CA LEU A 152 11.08 15.96 29.17
C LEU A 152 12.34 16.57 29.79
N ASP A 153 13.39 16.83 28.99
CA ASP A 153 14.64 17.45 29.47
C ASP A 153 14.39 18.87 30.03
N ARG A 154 13.54 19.67 29.37
CA ARG A 154 13.15 21.00 29.86
C ARG A 154 12.39 20.89 31.17
N LEU A 155 11.46 19.95 31.27
CA LEU A 155 10.72 19.69 32.51
C LEU A 155 11.68 19.28 33.63
N GLU A 156 12.62 18.37 33.38
CA GLU A 156 13.63 17.96 34.35
C GLU A 156 14.46 19.16 34.84
N ALA A 157 14.93 20.02 33.94
CA ALA A 157 15.71 21.21 34.31
C ALA A 157 14.91 22.16 35.21
N SER A 158 13.63 22.41 34.89
CA SER A 158 12.75 23.27 35.68
C SER A 158 12.43 22.68 37.06
N LEU A 159 12.21 21.37 37.13
CA LEU A 159 12.03 20.65 38.40
C LEU A 159 13.31 20.69 39.24
N GLY A 160 14.47 20.46 38.63
CA GLY A 160 15.78 20.54 39.30
C GLY A 160 16.05 21.92 39.89
N LYS A 161 15.67 22.99 39.18
CA LYS A 161 15.73 24.37 39.70
C LYS A 161 14.84 24.56 40.92
N ALA A 162 13.60 24.09 40.90
CA ALA A 162 12.70 24.16 42.05
C ALA A 162 13.27 23.38 43.26
N VAL A 163 13.82 22.19 43.01
CA VAL A 163 14.47 21.36 44.04
C VAL A 163 15.70 22.05 44.64
N GLY A 164 16.48 22.77 43.84
CA GLY A 164 17.64 23.53 44.33
C GLY A 164 17.23 24.72 45.21
N LEU A 165 16.16 25.43 44.85
CA LEU A 165 15.70 26.63 45.55
C LEU A 165 15.09 26.36 46.93
N GLN A 166 14.53 25.16 47.16
CA GLN A 166 13.96 24.81 48.47
C GLN A 166 15.04 24.54 49.55
N GLY A 167 16.32 24.42 49.16
CA GLY A 167 17.44 24.26 50.09
C GLY A 167 17.38 23.01 50.99
N GLY A 168 16.70 21.94 50.56
CA GLY A 168 16.62 20.66 51.28
C GLY A 168 15.71 20.63 52.53
N LYS A 169 15.02 21.73 52.85
CA LYS A 169 14.15 21.82 54.04
C LYS A 169 12.73 21.30 53.79
N ASP A 170 12.28 21.31 52.54
CA ASP A 170 10.96 20.83 52.13
C ASP A 170 11.08 19.49 51.38
N THR A 171 10.87 18.40 52.13
CA THR A 171 10.82 17.06 51.55
C THR A 171 9.57 16.84 50.69
N GLY A 172 8.49 17.58 50.95
CA GLY A 172 7.25 17.50 50.19
C GLY A 172 7.41 18.00 48.75
N THR A 173 8.03 19.16 48.56
CA THR A 173 8.30 19.70 47.21
C THR A 173 9.30 18.83 46.46
N SER A 174 10.33 18.28 47.12
CA SER A 174 11.25 17.30 46.53
C SER A 174 10.50 16.06 46.01
N LEU A 175 9.66 15.47 46.84
CA LEU A 175 8.88 14.28 46.50
C LEU A 175 7.89 14.57 45.37
N ALA A 176 7.26 15.74 45.37
CA ALA A 176 6.38 16.16 44.29
C ALA A 176 7.14 16.27 42.96
N CYS A 177 8.31 16.90 42.95
CA CYS A 177 9.13 17.02 41.73
C CYS A 177 9.58 15.66 41.20
N LEU A 178 10.02 14.76 42.08
CA LEU A 178 10.38 13.38 41.70
C LEU A 178 9.18 12.61 41.14
N THR A 179 7.99 12.77 41.74
CA THR A 179 6.76 12.14 41.26
C THR A 179 6.42 12.61 39.84
N VAL A 180 6.56 13.90 39.57
CA VAL A 180 6.30 14.48 38.24
C VAL A 180 7.25 13.90 37.20
N LEU A 181 8.56 13.89 37.49
CA LEU A 181 9.55 13.36 36.57
C LEU A 181 9.33 11.87 36.31
N ALA A 182 9.02 11.08 37.35
CA ALA A 182 8.74 9.66 37.23
C ALA A 182 7.51 9.37 36.35
N GLU A 183 6.42 10.10 36.55
CA GLU A 183 5.19 9.91 35.76
C GLU A 183 5.39 10.42 34.31
N ALA A 184 6.11 11.51 34.08
CA ALA A 184 6.43 11.98 32.73
C ALA A 184 7.33 10.99 31.97
N ALA A 185 8.38 10.47 32.62
CA ALA A 185 9.25 9.44 32.04
C ALA A 185 8.46 8.16 31.73
N ARG A 186 7.54 7.76 32.61
CA ARG A 186 6.64 6.62 32.37
C ARG A 186 5.74 6.84 31.17
N ILE A 187 5.15 8.03 31.01
CA ILE A 187 4.34 8.38 29.84
C ILE A 187 5.17 8.24 28.57
N LEU A 188 6.37 8.82 28.54
CA LEU A 188 7.27 8.72 27.38
C LEU A 188 7.60 7.26 27.05
N ALA A 189 7.90 6.43 28.07
CA ALA A 189 8.18 5.00 27.89
C ALA A 189 6.98 4.21 27.34
N LEU A 190 5.75 4.64 27.63
CA LEU A 190 4.53 4.00 27.12
C LEU A 190 4.21 4.37 25.66
N GLN A 191 4.82 5.43 25.11
CA GLN A 191 4.55 5.87 23.74
C GLN A 191 4.99 4.82 22.71
N GLY A 192 6.16 4.20 22.87
CA GLY A 192 6.65 3.15 21.97
C GLY A 192 5.67 1.96 21.85
N PRO A 193 5.26 1.33 22.97
CA PRO A 193 4.23 0.30 22.97
C PRO A 193 2.90 0.75 22.35
N HIS A 194 2.45 1.99 22.60
CA HIS A 194 1.23 2.52 21.99
C HIS A 194 1.35 2.66 20.48
N ILE A 195 2.49 3.16 19.98
CA ILE A 195 2.78 3.33 18.55
C ILE A 195 2.83 1.98 17.80
N ALA A 196 3.27 0.91 18.45
CA ALA A 196 3.40 -0.41 17.82
C ALA A 196 2.13 -1.28 17.95
N GLU A 197 1.16 -0.87 18.75
CA GLU A 197 -0.01 -1.68 19.05
C GLU A 197 -1.00 -1.74 17.88
N ALA A 198 -1.49 -2.93 17.58
CA ALA A 198 -2.46 -3.17 16.49
C ALA A 198 -3.92 -3.13 17.00
N SER A 199 -4.13 -3.40 18.29
CA SER A 199 -5.44 -3.48 18.91
C SER A 199 -5.89 -2.14 19.51
N ASP A 200 -6.98 -1.59 18.99
CA ASP A 200 -7.59 -0.36 19.52
C ASP A 200 -7.93 -0.45 21.01
N ALA A 201 -8.32 -1.64 21.49
CA ALA A 201 -8.62 -1.88 22.90
C ALA A 201 -7.37 -1.74 23.77
N ARG A 202 -6.25 -2.33 23.34
CA ARG A 202 -4.96 -2.24 24.05
C ARG A 202 -4.38 -0.83 24.01
N MET A 203 -4.54 -0.11 22.90
CA MET A 203 -4.20 1.31 22.82
C MET A 203 -4.99 2.14 23.84
N THR A 204 -6.27 1.86 24.03
CA THR A 204 -7.12 2.53 25.03
C THR A 204 -6.65 2.27 26.45
N GLU A 205 -6.23 1.04 26.76
CA GLU A 205 -5.67 0.70 28.06
C GLU A 205 -4.36 1.46 28.34
N ILE A 206 -3.48 1.56 27.34
CA ILE A 206 -2.22 2.31 27.45
C ILE A 206 -2.51 3.81 27.65
N GLU A 207 -3.45 4.38 26.89
CA GLU A 207 -3.88 5.78 27.04
C GLU A 207 -4.47 6.06 28.42
N ALA A 208 -5.27 5.15 28.98
CA ALA A 208 -5.77 5.28 30.33
C ALA A 208 -4.63 5.33 31.36
N ALA A 209 -3.60 4.49 31.19
CA ALA A 209 -2.41 4.51 32.04
C ALA A 209 -1.61 5.83 31.91
N MET A 210 -1.44 6.35 30.70
CA MET A 210 -0.79 7.65 30.47
C MET A 210 -1.58 8.81 31.09
N ASN A 211 -2.91 8.82 30.91
CA ASN A 211 -3.79 9.83 31.48
C ASN A 211 -3.78 9.82 33.01
N ALA A 212 -3.74 8.63 33.63
CA ALA A 212 -3.57 8.49 35.06
C ALA A 212 -2.23 9.06 35.56
N GLY A 213 -1.13 8.80 34.84
CA GLY A 213 0.18 9.39 35.13
C GLY A 213 0.17 10.92 35.01
N ALA A 214 -0.46 11.46 33.96
CA ALA A 214 -0.58 12.89 33.74
C ALA A 214 -1.39 13.58 34.86
N ALA A 215 -2.49 12.96 35.30
CA ALA A 215 -3.28 13.46 36.42
C ALA A 215 -2.47 13.50 37.73
N LYS A 216 -1.71 12.44 38.02
CA LYS A 216 -0.82 12.39 39.20
C LYS A 216 0.27 13.46 39.17
N ALA A 217 0.92 13.64 38.02
CA ALA A 217 1.94 14.68 37.85
C ALA A 217 1.38 16.09 38.10
N ARG A 218 0.20 16.40 37.54
CA ARG A 218 -0.49 17.67 37.78
C ARG A 218 -0.84 17.86 39.26
N GLN A 219 -1.40 16.83 39.89
CA GLN A 219 -1.75 16.88 41.31
C GLN A 219 -0.52 17.11 42.21
N ALA A 220 0.60 16.45 41.91
CA ALA A 220 1.85 16.62 42.64
C ALA A 220 2.36 18.08 42.55
N LEU A 221 2.38 18.68 41.36
CA LEU A 221 2.78 20.09 41.21
C LEU A 221 1.79 21.07 41.84
N GLN A 222 0.49 20.77 41.90
CA GLN A 222 -0.49 21.61 42.59
C GLN A 222 -0.27 21.62 44.10
N GLY A 223 0.11 20.48 44.69
CA GLY A 223 0.42 20.37 46.12
C GLY A 223 1.77 20.97 46.52
N ALA A 224 2.69 21.18 45.57
CA ALA A 224 4.02 21.71 45.83
C ALA A 224 4.03 23.22 46.11
N GLY A 225 4.89 23.66 47.03
CA GLY A 225 5.17 25.07 47.27
C GLY A 225 4.23 25.81 48.22
N GLN A 226 3.57 25.13 49.16
CA GLN A 226 2.86 25.82 50.24
C GLN A 226 3.86 26.61 51.10
N GLY A 227 3.67 27.93 51.20
CA GLY A 227 4.62 28.82 51.90
C GLY A 227 5.95 29.04 51.17
N ALA A 228 6.01 28.75 49.86
CA ALA A 228 7.20 28.95 49.05
C ALA A 228 7.63 30.42 48.96
N SER A 229 8.95 30.64 48.81
CA SER A 229 9.46 31.96 48.43
C SER A 229 8.98 32.34 47.01
N PRO A 230 8.98 33.63 46.65
CA PRO A 230 8.63 34.08 45.30
C PRO A 230 9.45 33.37 44.19
N GLU A 231 10.74 33.13 44.42
CA GLU A 231 11.62 32.45 43.48
C GLU A 231 11.23 30.98 43.27
N LEU A 232 10.91 30.27 44.36
CA LEU A 232 10.43 28.90 44.30
C LEU A 232 9.06 28.81 43.64
N ALA A 233 8.15 29.74 43.95
CA ALA A 233 6.83 29.82 43.31
C ALA A 233 6.95 30.00 41.79
N ASN A 234 7.86 30.88 41.34
CA ASN A 234 8.16 31.08 39.92
C ASN A 234 8.76 29.83 39.26
N ALA A 235 9.68 29.13 39.94
CA ALA A 235 10.26 27.88 39.43
C ALA A 235 9.21 26.77 39.28
N LEU A 236 8.30 26.64 40.26
CA LEU A 236 7.19 25.68 40.19
C LEU A 236 6.17 26.05 39.11
N ALA A 237 5.92 27.34 38.87
CA ALA A 237 5.09 27.80 37.76
C ALA A 237 5.71 27.42 36.40
N GLN A 238 7.03 27.60 36.25
CA GLN A 238 7.75 27.18 35.04
C GLN A 238 7.68 25.66 34.84
N ALA A 239 7.89 24.87 35.90
CA ALA A 239 7.77 23.41 35.81
C ALA A 239 6.35 22.95 35.40
N ARG A 240 5.30 23.65 35.84
CA ARG A 240 3.92 23.40 35.37
C ARG A 240 3.76 23.68 33.88
N ALA A 241 4.32 24.79 33.40
CA ALA A 241 4.28 25.14 31.99
C ALA A 241 5.04 24.10 31.13
N ASP A 242 6.21 23.64 31.58
CA ASP A 242 6.99 22.62 30.88
C ASP A 242 6.30 21.24 30.90
N LEU A 243 5.58 20.89 31.98
CA LEU A 243 4.76 19.68 32.04
C LEU A 243 3.63 19.74 31.01
N GLU A 244 2.90 20.85 30.92
CA GLU A 244 1.83 20.99 29.92
C GLU A 244 2.37 20.96 28.48
N ALA A 245 3.56 21.53 28.24
CA ALA A 245 4.22 21.44 26.95
C ALA A 245 4.59 19.98 26.59
N PHE A 246 5.13 19.21 27.55
CA PHE A 246 5.38 17.78 27.38
C PHE A 246 4.08 17.01 27.08
N LEU A 247 3.01 17.27 27.83
CA LEU A 247 1.71 16.61 27.64
C LEU A 247 1.06 16.97 26.29
N ALA A 248 1.30 18.17 25.77
CA ALA A 248 0.87 18.56 24.43
C ALA A 248 1.59 17.77 23.33
N VAL A 249 2.89 17.52 23.47
CA VAL A 249 3.63 16.63 22.56
C VAL A 249 3.08 15.20 22.67
N ASN A 250 2.84 14.70 23.88
CA ASN A 250 2.23 13.39 24.09
C ASN A 250 0.87 13.25 23.39
N ALA A 251 0.00 14.26 23.46
CA ALA A 251 -1.30 14.24 22.79
C ALA A 251 -1.16 14.11 21.26
N ARG A 252 -0.20 14.82 20.65
CA ARG A 252 0.10 14.72 19.21
C ARG A 252 0.63 13.32 18.83
N VAL A 253 1.47 12.72 19.69
CA VAL A 253 1.94 11.33 19.50
C VAL A 253 0.75 10.36 19.52
N LEU A 254 -0.15 10.49 20.48
CA LEU A 254 -1.33 9.64 20.60
C LEU A 254 -2.27 9.77 19.39
N GLU A 255 -2.50 10.98 18.91
CA GLU A 255 -3.31 11.24 17.70
C GLU A 255 -2.75 10.52 16.47
N LEU A 256 -1.45 10.70 16.19
CA LEU A 256 -0.78 10.05 15.06
C LEU A 256 -0.76 8.52 15.19
N SER A 257 -0.48 8.05 16.41
CA SER A 257 -0.46 6.62 16.70
C SER A 257 -1.84 5.99 16.48
N ARG A 258 -2.95 6.65 16.88
CA ARG A 258 -4.32 6.15 16.68
C ARG A 258 -4.73 5.98 15.23
N ILE A 259 -4.22 6.82 14.33
CA ILE A 259 -4.44 6.62 12.89
C ILE A 259 -3.85 5.27 12.47
N ASN A 260 -2.70 4.91 13.03
CA ASN A 260 -2.07 3.60 12.96
C ASN A 260 -1.85 3.09 11.51
N SER A 261 -1.44 3.98 10.61
CA SER A 261 -1.39 3.67 9.18
C SER A 261 -0.38 2.59 8.83
N ASP A 262 0.72 2.51 9.58
CA ASP A 262 1.87 1.66 9.22
C ASP A 262 1.59 0.21 9.63
N VAL A 263 0.98 0.01 10.81
CA VAL A 263 0.54 -1.32 11.25
C VAL A 263 -0.62 -1.82 10.39
N LYS A 264 -1.61 -0.96 10.08
CA LYS A 264 -2.74 -1.33 9.21
C LYS A 264 -2.28 -1.71 7.80
N SER A 265 -1.40 -0.92 7.20
CA SER A 265 -0.86 -1.22 5.87
C SER A 265 0.00 -2.48 5.85
N LEU A 266 0.80 -2.74 6.90
CA LEU A 266 1.55 -3.98 7.03
C LEU A 266 0.62 -5.21 7.12
N ALA A 267 -0.43 -5.13 7.95
CA ALA A 267 -1.41 -6.22 8.09
C ALA A 267 -2.12 -6.54 6.76
N LEU A 268 -2.51 -5.51 6.00
CA LEU A 268 -3.09 -5.69 4.67
C LEU A 268 -2.12 -6.38 3.69
N SER A 269 -0.83 -6.00 3.75
CA SER A 269 0.22 -6.55 2.89
C SER A 269 0.49 -8.03 3.17
N MET A 270 0.53 -8.45 4.45
CA MET A 270 1.01 -9.78 4.83
C MET A 270 0.04 -10.94 4.54
N GLN A 271 -1.24 -10.70 4.26
CA GLN A 271 -2.21 -11.80 4.08
C GLN A 271 -3.03 -11.67 2.80
N ARG A 272 -3.99 -10.73 2.77
CA ARG A 272 -4.94 -10.63 1.64
C ARG A 272 -4.24 -10.25 0.33
N LYS A 273 -3.33 -9.28 0.39
CA LYS A 273 -2.65 -8.75 -0.80
C LYS A 273 -1.74 -9.78 -1.45
N GLN A 274 -0.93 -10.50 -0.66
CA GLN A 274 -0.04 -11.55 -1.17
C GLN A 274 -0.82 -12.66 -1.88
N ASN A 275 -1.95 -13.08 -1.34
CA ASN A 275 -2.80 -14.11 -1.96
C ASN A 275 -3.39 -13.63 -3.29
N ALA A 276 -3.91 -12.40 -3.35
CA ALA A 276 -4.46 -11.82 -4.57
C ALA A 276 -3.38 -11.65 -5.65
N ALA A 277 -2.20 -11.14 -5.26
CA ALA A 277 -1.04 -10.99 -6.17
C ALA A 277 -0.57 -12.34 -6.73
N ALA A 278 -0.48 -13.38 -5.88
CA ALA A 278 -0.11 -14.71 -6.31
C ALA A 278 -1.12 -15.29 -7.32
N ALA A 279 -2.42 -15.12 -7.07
CA ALA A 279 -3.48 -15.56 -7.98
C ALA A 279 -3.35 -14.87 -9.36
N CYS A 280 -3.08 -13.57 -9.40
CA CYS A 280 -2.84 -12.82 -10.62
C CYS A 280 -1.63 -13.37 -11.41
N GLU A 281 -0.48 -13.55 -10.73
CA GLU A 281 0.74 -14.08 -11.35
C GLU A 281 0.54 -15.49 -11.91
N THR A 282 -0.13 -16.38 -11.15
CA THR A 282 -0.44 -17.73 -11.60
C THR A 282 -1.34 -17.72 -12.82
N ALA A 283 -2.41 -16.91 -12.81
CA ALA A 283 -3.33 -16.82 -13.94
C ALA A 283 -2.65 -16.28 -15.22
N LEU A 284 -1.85 -15.20 -15.10
CA LEU A 284 -1.11 -14.65 -16.24
C LEU A 284 -0.05 -15.61 -16.77
N ALA A 285 0.64 -16.34 -15.90
CA ALA A 285 1.58 -17.37 -16.33
C ALA A 285 0.87 -18.48 -17.12
N ALA A 286 -0.29 -18.94 -16.64
CA ALA A 286 -1.08 -19.96 -17.33
C ALA A 286 -1.62 -19.46 -18.69
N ILE A 287 -2.10 -18.22 -18.77
CA ILE A 287 -2.51 -17.58 -20.03
C ILE A 287 -1.33 -17.57 -21.02
N GLN A 288 -0.17 -17.12 -20.57
CA GLN A 288 1.01 -17.04 -21.42
C GLN A 288 1.43 -18.42 -21.94
N THR A 289 1.51 -19.43 -21.07
CA THR A 289 1.84 -20.80 -21.49
C THR A 289 0.85 -21.34 -22.54
N GLN A 290 -0.45 -21.13 -22.36
CA GLN A 290 -1.44 -21.59 -23.34
C GLN A 290 -1.35 -20.85 -24.68
N LEU A 291 -1.03 -19.55 -24.66
CA LEU A 291 -0.80 -18.78 -25.88
C LEU A 291 0.45 -19.26 -26.62
N ASP A 292 1.53 -19.54 -25.90
CA ASP A 292 2.79 -20.04 -26.49
C ASP A 292 2.63 -21.46 -27.05
N GLU A 293 1.86 -22.33 -26.38
CA GLU A 293 1.53 -23.67 -26.89
C GLU A 293 0.71 -23.63 -28.18
N ARG A 294 -0.26 -22.70 -28.28
CA ARG A 294 -1.04 -22.49 -29.52
C ARG A 294 -0.14 -21.99 -30.65
N LEU A 295 0.78 -21.08 -30.35
CA LEU A 295 1.74 -20.57 -31.32
C LEU A 295 2.63 -21.70 -31.85
N SER A 296 3.20 -22.53 -30.96
CA SER A 296 4.07 -23.65 -31.36
C SER A 296 3.34 -24.68 -32.24
N LYS A 297 2.05 -24.94 -31.97
CA LYS A 297 1.22 -25.83 -32.79
C LYS A 297 0.88 -25.22 -34.17
N ALA A 298 0.71 -23.91 -34.26
CA ALA A 298 0.40 -23.23 -35.52
C ALA A 298 1.62 -23.10 -36.45
N THR A 299 2.85 -23.20 -35.92
CA THR A 299 4.09 -23.11 -36.69
C THR A 299 4.69 -24.47 -37.09
N ARG A 300 4.10 -25.60 -36.69
CA ARG A 300 4.52 -26.97 -37.07
C ARG A 300 3.63 -27.52 -38.16
#